data_AF-A0A7W1QJJ9-F1
#
_entry.id   AF-A0A7W1QJJ9-F1
#
_cell.length_a   1.000
_cell.length_b   1.000
_cell.length_c   1.000
_cell.angle_alpha   90.00
_cell.angle_beta   90.00
_cell.angle_gamma   90.00
#
_symmetry.space_group_name_H-M   'P 1'
#
loop_
_entity.id
_entity.type
_entity.pdbx_description
1 polymer ?
#
loop_
_entity_poly.entity_id
_entity_poly.type
_entity_poly.pdbx_seq_one_letter_code
_entity_poly.pdbx_strand_id
1 'polypeptide(L)'
;MFPNLPLPPNSKFVSRAGSADALQLTLFSASKADAVTDYYRNQLSGGKWRLVGDVKRPDGSVALYAEQDGPPLWVRIWPTSDSAGTMVELSGAMVGKGKGIDSVGRSGPKPAPQPKK
;
A
#
# COMPACT_ATOMS: atom_id res chain seq x y z
N MET A 1 -11.35 8.64 -4.61
CA MET A 1 -10.13 9.36 -5.02
C MET A 1 -9.08 9.06 -3.96
N PHE A 2 -7.89 8.57 -4.31
CA PHE A 2 -6.79 8.46 -3.33
C PHE A 2 -6.30 9.86 -2.98
N PRO A 3 -6.55 10.37 -1.77
CA PRO A 3 -6.03 11.66 -1.37
C PRO A 3 -4.52 11.50 -1.07
N ASN A 4 -3.67 12.34 -1.65
CA ASN A 4 -2.23 12.44 -1.33
C ASN A 4 -1.42 11.14 -1.39
N LEU A 5 -1.33 10.52 -2.56
CA LEU A 5 -0.36 9.43 -2.75
C LEU A 5 1.06 10.01 -2.88
N PRO A 6 2.05 9.57 -2.07
CA PRO A 6 3.43 10.03 -2.22
C PRO A 6 3.99 9.50 -3.56
N LEU A 7 4.37 10.43 -4.44
CA LEU A 7 4.99 10.14 -5.73
C LEU A 7 6.50 10.40 -5.62
N PRO A 8 7.35 9.46 -6.04
CA PRO A 8 8.78 9.65 -5.96
C PRO A 8 9.22 10.74 -6.95
N PRO A 9 10.30 11.47 -6.66
CA PRO A 9 10.81 12.49 -7.56
C PRO A 9 11.15 11.88 -8.93
N ASN A 10 10.88 12.65 -10.00
CA ASN A 10 11.07 12.23 -11.40
C ASN A 10 10.33 10.94 -11.79
N SER A 11 9.18 10.68 -11.16
CA SER A 11 8.33 9.54 -11.54
C SER A 11 7.53 9.82 -12.80
N LYS A 12 7.47 8.85 -13.70
CA LYS A 12 6.56 8.76 -14.83
C LYS A 12 5.48 7.74 -14.52
N PHE A 13 4.25 8.07 -14.87
CA PHE A 13 3.13 7.14 -14.77
C PHE A 13 3.24 6.08 -15.86
N VAL A 14 3.14 4.80 -15.47
CA VAL A 14 3.20 3.67 -16.40
C VAL A 14 1.80 3.11 -16.63
N SER A 15 1.09 2.81 -15.56
CA SER A 15 -0.24 2.21 -15.65
C SER A 15 -1.08 2.44 -14.40
N ARG A 16 -2.38 2.26 -14.56
CA ARG A 16 -3.37 2.22 -13.48
C ARG A 16 -4.36 1.12 -13.75
N ALA A 17 -4.48 0.23 -12.79
CA ALA A 17 -5.47 -0.84 -12.77
C ALA A 17 -6.31 -0.72 -11.49
N GLY A 18 -7.59 -1.02 -11.55
CA GLY A 18 -8.40 -1.03 -10.35
C GLY A 18 -9.90 -0.97 -10.62
N SER A 19 -10.65 -1.01 -9.53
CA SER A 19 -12.10 -1.03 -9.49
C SER A 19 -12.61 0.04 -8.51
N ALA A 20 -13.91 0.05 -8.21
CA ALA A 20 -14.48 1.00 -7.25
C ALA A 20 -13.89 0.85 -5.84
N ASP A 21 -13.43 -0.35 -5.48
CA ASP A 21 -12.99 -0.71 -4.13
C ASP A 21 -11.47 -0.83 -3.96
N ALA A 22 -10.70 -0.90 -5.04
CA ALA A 22 -9.25 -1.05 -4.98
C ALA A 22 -8.57 -0.39 -6.17
N LEU A 23 -7.39 0.17 -5.94
CA LEU A 23 -6.57 0.75 -7.00
C LEU A 23 -5.13 0.30 -6.87
N GLN A 24 -4.55 0.01 -8.02
CA GLN A 24 -3.15 -0.27 -8.23
C GLN A 24 -2.60 0.75 -9.24
N LEU A 25 -1.53 1.42 -8.86
CA LEU A 25 -0.82 2.41 -9.67
C LEU A 25 0.60 1.92 -9.88
N THR A 26 1.07 2.01 -11.11
CA THR A 26 2.38 1.56 -11.54
C THR A 26 3.13 2.77 -12.06
N LEU A 27 4.27 3.08 -11.45
CA LEU A 27 5.09 4.25 -11.72
C LEU A 27 6.53 3.82 -11.99
N PHE A 28 7.17 4.45 -12.96
CA PHE A 28 8.60 4.33 -13.20
C PHE A 28 9.31 5.56 -12.64
N SER A 29 10.39 5.38 -11.89
CA SER A 29 11.30 6.46 -11.49
C SER A 29 12.67 6.25 -12.12
N ALA A 30 13.30 7.32 -12.61
CA ALA A 30 14.68 7.27 -13.06
C ALA A 30 15.70 7.15 -11.90
N SER A 31 15.23 7.20 -10.66
CA SER A 31 16.07 7.07 -9.46
C SER A 31 16.39 5.59 -9.16
N LYS A 32 17.48 5.36 -8.43
CA LYS A 32 17.87 4.02 -7.93
C LYS A 32 16.89 3.49 -6.87
N ALA A 33 16.79 2.17 -6.77
CA ALA A 33 15.82 1.51 -5.89
C ALA A 33 15.99 1.89 -4.42
N ASP A 34 17.23 2.00 -3.91
CA ASP A 34 17.48 2.42 -2.52
C ASP A 34 17.00 3.86 -2.26
N ALA A 35 17.20 4.80 -3.19
CA ALA A 35 16.75 6.18 -3.04
C ALA A 35 15.21 6.29 -3.06
N VAL A 36 14.55 5.51 -3.92
CA VAL A 36 13.08 5.42 -3.96
C VAL A 36 12.54 4.78 -2.69
N THR A 37 13.21 3.74 -2.19
CA THR A 37 12.85 3.07 -0.94
C THR A 37 12.96 4.02 0.25
N ASP A 38 14.05 4.77 0.36
CA ASP A 38 14.25 5.75 1.43
C ASP A 38 13.19 6.86 1.40
N TYR A 39 12.87 7.36 0.20
CA TYR A 39 11.78 8.31 0.00
C TYR A 39 10.46 7.78 0.58
N TYR A 40 10.06 6.55 0.24
CA TYR A 40 8.82 5.98 0.77
C TYR A 40 8.88 5.70 2.26
N ARG A 41 10.00 5.24 2.80
CA ARG A 41 10.17 5.07 4.25
C ARG A 41 9.94 6.38 4.98
N ASN A 42 10.52 7.48 4.50
CA ASN A 42 10.37 8.79 5.11
C ASN A 42 8.93 9.31 5.01
N GLN A 43 8.27 9.13 3.86
CA GLN A 43 6.87 9.55 3.68
C GLN A 43 5.89 8.72 4.50
N LEU A 44 6.12 7.41 4.62
CA LEU A 44 5.22 6.48 5.31
C LEU A 44 5.48 6.37 6.80
N SER A 45 6.62 6.87 7.29
CA SER A 45 6.94 6.92 8.73
C SER A 45 6.60 8.26 9.38
N GLY A 46 5.89 9.15 8.67
CA GLY A 46 5.56 10.49 9.13
C GLY A 46 4.15 10.97 8.73
N GLY A 47 3.68 12.01 9.40
CA GLY A 47 2.38 12.62 9.11
C GLY A 47 1.21 11.73 9.52
N LYS A 48 0.33 11.38 8.56
CA LYS A 48 -0.86 10.54 8.78
C LYS A 48 -0.60 9.05 8.61
N TRP A 49 0.56 8.69 8.05
CA TRP A 49 0.92 7.32 7.75
C TRP A 49 1.77 6.73 8.88
N ARG A 50 1.57 5.44 9.12
CA ARG A 50 2.36 4.61 10.01
C ARG A 50 2.91 3.45 9.20
N LEU A 51 4.22 3.41 9.02
CA LEU A 51 4.90 2.27 8.40
C LEU A 51 4.83 1.08 9.37
N VAL A 52 4.22 -0.03 8.92
CA VAL A 52 4.01 -1.24 9.72
C VAL A 52 4.82 -2.41 9.17
N GLY A 53 5.05 -2.44 7.85
CA GLY A 53 5.83 -3.49 7.20
C GLY A 53 6.89 -2.93 6.27
N ASP A 54 8.07 -3.54 6.32
CA ASP A 54 9.22 -3.19 5.50
C ASP A 54 10.05 -4.45 5.25
N VAL A 55 9.89 -5.02 4.05
CA VAL A 55 10.48 -6.32 3.69
C VAL A 55 11.33 -6.14 2.45
N LYS A 56 12.65 -6.24 2.61
CA LYS A 56 13.60 -6.36 1.50
C LYS A 56 13.78 -7.82 1.13
N ARG A 57 13.66 -8.13 -0.16
CA ARG A 57 13.83 -9.48 -0.71
C ARG A 57 15.21 -9.67 -1.33
N PRO A 58 15.67 -10.94 -1.49
CA PRO A 58 16.96 -11.26 -2.09
C PRO A 58 17.11 -10.79 -3.54
N ASP A 59 16.00 -10.63 -4.27
CA ASP A 59 15.94 -10.10 -5.64
C ASP A 59 16.12 -8.58 -5.73
N GLY A 60 16.38 -7.91 -4.60
CA GLY A 60 16.53 -6.47 -4.51
C GLY A 60 15.20 -5.70 -4.49
N SER A 61 14.05 -6.39 -4.55
CA SER A 61 12.76 -5.76 -4.38
C SER A 61 12.46 -5.45 -2.91
N VAL A 62 11.68 -4.41 -2.67
CA VAL A 62 11.23 -3.98 -1.34
C VAL A 62 9.72 -3.90 -1.34
N ALA A 63 9.08 -4.47 -0.33
CA ALA A 63 7.66 -4.32 -0.06
C ALA A 63 7.47 -3.54 1.23
N LEU A 64 6.78 -2.41 1.15
CA LEU A 64 6.40 -1.56 2.27
C LEU A 64 4.89 -1.66 2.49
N TYR A 65 4.49 -1.63 3.74
CA TYR A 65 3.09 -1.61 4.16
C TYR A 65 2.89 -0.49 5.18
N ALA A 66 1.95 0.39 4.89
CA ALA A 66 1.62 1.51 5.75
C ALA A 66 0.12 1.63 5.98
N GLU A 67 -0.22 2.00 7.20
CA GLU A 67 -1.59 2.24 7.65
C GLU A 67 -1.79 3.74 7.92
N GLN A 68 -3.03 4.20 7.83
CA GLN A 68 -3.46 5.52 8.27
C GLN A 68 -4.87 5.42 8.83
N ASP A 69 -5.43 6.54 9.30
CA ASP A 69 -6.87 6.64 9.60
C ASP A 69 -7.67 6.62 8.28
N GLY A 70 -7.82 5.43 7.70
CA GLY A 70 -8.35 5.21 6.35
C GLY A 70 -7.78 3.94 5.69
N PRO A 71 -7.90 3.82 4.36
CA PRO A 71 -7.40 2.66 3.65
C PRO A 71 -5.88 2.50 3.79
N PRO A 72 -5.40 1.27 4.01
CA PRO A 72 -3.97 0.98 4.02
C PRO A 72 -3.38 1.08 2.61
N LEU A 73 -2.05 1.25 2.58
CA LEU A 73 -1.24 1.35 1.37
C LEU A 73 -0.15 0.28 1.38
N TRP A 74 -0.06 -0.44 0.27
CA TRP A 74 1.04 -1.33 -0.06
C TRP A 74 1.88 -0.69 -1.13
N VAL A 75 3.20 -0.68 -0.94
CA VAL A 75 4.16 -0.17 -1.93
C VAL A 75 5.13 -1.29 -2.25
N ARG A 76 5.26 -1.63 -3.53
CA ARG A 76 6.26 -2.57 -4.01
C ARG A 76 7.23 -1.84 -4.91
N ILE A 77 8.52 -1.99 -4.62
CA ILE A 77 9.61 -1.26 -5.27
C ILE A 77 10.57 -2.31 -5.82
N TRP A 78 10.95 -2.22 -7.09
CA TRP A 78 11.95 -3.12 -7.66
C TRP A 78 12.77 -2.41 -8.74
N PRO A 79 14.06 -2.74 -8.87
CA PRO A 79 14.88 -2.21 -9.96
C PRO A 79 14.37 -2.72 -11.31
N THR A 80 14.47 -1.91 -12.36
CA THR A 80 14.26 -2.39 -13.73
C THR A 80 15.43 -3.26 -14.17
N SER A 81 15.21 -4.16 -15.14
CA SER A 81 16.25 -5.10 -15.60
C SER A 81 17.50 -4.41 -16.17
N ASP A 82 17.37 -3.17 -16.66
CA ASP A 82 18.49 -2.36 -17.16
C ASP A 82 19.23 -1.60 -16.02
N SER A 83 18.77 -1.72 -14.77
CA SER A 83 19.28 -1.02 -13.57
C SER A 83 19.27 0.52 -13.63
N ALA A 84 18.87 1.12 -14.76
CA ALA A 84 18.78 2.55 -14.98
C ALA A 84 17.54 3.23 -14.34
N GLY A 85 16.69 2.46 -13.67
CA GLY A 85 15.53 3.01 -12.98
C GLY A 85 14.85 2.01 -12.05
N THR A 86 13.77 2.48 -11.45
CA THR A 86 13.01 1.75 -10.44
C THR A 86 11.55 1.74 -10.81
N MET A 87 10.95 0.57 -10.73
CA MET A 87 9.52 0.42 -10.80
C MET A 87 8.94 0.49 -9.38
N VAL A 88 7.88 1.27 -9.23
CA VAL A 88 7.06 1.37 -8.04
C VAL A 88 5.61 0.99 -8.35
N GLU A 89 5.08 0.05 -7.60
CA GLU A 89 3.66 -0.27 -7.58
C GLU A 89 3.05 0.15 -6.25
N LEU A 90 1.93 0.86 -6.33
CA LEU A 90 1.19 1.36 -5.19
C LEU A 90 -0.20 0.77 -5.24
N SER A 91 -0.56 0.00 -4.24
CA SER A 91 -1.86 -0.66 -4.14
C SER A 91 -2.54 -0.22 -2.86
N GLY A 92 -3.82 0.12 -2.94
CA GLY A 92 -4.61 0.47 -1.77
C GLY A 92 -6.09 0.17 -1.97
N ALA A 93 -6.82 0.11 -0.87
CA ALA A 93 -8.28 0.09 -0.92
C ALA A 93 -8.82 1.50 -1.19
N MET A 94 -9.89 1.60 -1.99
CA MET A 94 -10.64 2.84 -2.19
C MET A 94 -11.76 2.84 -1.16
N VAL A 95 -11.94 3.95 -0.44
CA VAL A 95 -13.20 4.16 0.28
C VAL A 95 -14.28 4.35 -0.79
N GLY A 96 -15.03 3.28 -1.06
CA GLY A 96 -16.27 3.37 -1.81
C GLY A 96 -17.20 4.35 -1.10
N LYS A 97 -17.90 5.20 -1.84
CA LYS A 97 -18.96 6.06 -1.28
C LYS A 97 -20.14 5.14 -0.93
N GLY A 98 -20.05 4.48 0.22
CA GLY A 98 -20.94 3.40 0.61
C GLY A 98 -20.84 3.10 2.09
N LYS A 99 -21.56 3.94 2.87
CA LYS A 99 -22.09 3.65 4.20
C LYS A 99 -21.10 3.78 5.37
N GLY A 100 -21.62 4.40 6.43
CA GLY A 100 -20.88 4.79 7.62
C GLY A 100 -20.13 3.62 8.23
N ILE A 101 -19.00 3.96 8.83
CA ILE A 101 -18.45 3.19 9.94
C ILE A 101 -19.42 3.31 11.12
N ASP A 102 -20.57 2.66 11.01
CA ASP A 102 -21.34 2.30 12.19
C ASP A 102 -20.43 1.41 13.03
N SER A 103 -19.97 1.98 14.14
CA SER A 103 -19.53 1.34 15.38
C SER A 103 -19.63 -0.18 15.31
N VAL A 104 -18.49 -0.85 15.12
CA VAL A 104 -18.40 -2.31 15.17
C VAL A 104 -18.83 -2.75 16.56
N GLY A 105 -20.12 -3.07 16.67
CA GLY A 105 -20.70 -3.87 17.71
C GLY A 105 -19.96 -5.20 17.71
N ARG A 106 -19.20 -5.41 18.78
CA ARG A 106 -18.57 -6.66 19.19
C ARG A 106 -19.57 -7.82 19.00
N SER A 107 -19.49 -8.50 17.87
CA SER A 107 -20.15 -9.79 17.65
C SER A 107 -19.07 -10.84 17.57
N GLY A 108 -18.65 -11.31 18.75
CA GLY A 108 -17.83 -12.52 18.84
C GLY A 108 -18.57 -13.71 18.21
N PRO A 109 -17.85 -14.76 17.80
CA PRO A 109 -18.47 -15.95 17.24
C PRO A 109 -19.45 -16.57 18.26
N LYS A 110 -20.68 -16.80 17.82
CA LYS A 110 -21.73 -17.49 18.57
C LYS A 110 -21.24 -18.90 18.95
N PRO A 111 -21.26 -19.32 20.22
CA PRO A 111 -20.83 -20.66 20.59
C PRO A 111 -21.75 -21.71 19.96
N ALA A 112 -21.15 -22.76 19.41
CA ALA A 112 -21.86 -23.88 18.81
C ALA A 112 -22.68 -24.65 19.88
N PRO A 113 -23.88 -25.16 19.54
CA PRO A 113 -24.65 -25.99 20.47
C PRO A 113 -23.92 -27.33 20.69
N GLN A 114 -23.64 -27.65 21.95
CA GLN A 114 -23.10 -28.96 22.35
C GLN A 114 -24.17 -30.06 22.15
N PRO A 115 -23.80 -31.25 21.65
CA PRO A 115 -24.72 -32.39 21.56
C PRO A 115 -24.98 -32.95 22.97
N LYS A 116 -26.26 -33.05 23.34
CA LYS A 116 -26.70 -33.73 24.56
C LYS A 116 -26.50 -35.24 24.41
N LYS A 117 -25.87 -35.88 25.39
CA LYS A 117 -26.01 -37.32 25.67
C LYS A 117 -26.75 -37.47 27.00
#